data_AF-A0A7X5ZQL4-F1
#
_entry.id   AF-A0A7X5ZQL4-F1
#
_cell.length_a   1.000
_cell.length_b   1.000
_cell.length_c   1.000
_cell.angle_alpha   90.00
_cell.angle_beta   90.00
_cell.angle_gamma   90.00
#
_symmetry.space_group_name_H-M   'P 1'
#
loop_
_entity.id
_entity.type
_entity.pdbx_description
1 polymer ?
#
loop_
_entity_poly.entity_id
_entity_poly.type
_entity_poly.pdbx_seq_one_letter_code
_entity_poly.pdbx_strand_id
1 'polypeptide(L)'
;MTQEVHHGPSTQELRQQRAEKLHDADAVCAVAARTVAALGDTLGTEYRTRVQAAMREVRTAVKCEDAERARQRAEVLVTVLREAGLGQVR
;
A
#
# COMPACT_ATOMS: atom_id res chain seq x y z
N MET A 1 -2.54 26.93 -36.73
CA MET A 1 -2.81 27.11 -35.29
C MET A 1 -2.90 25.73 -34.67
N THR A 2 -1.82 25.24 -34.07
CA THR A 2 -1.80 24.00 -33.28
C THR A 2 -2.57 24.24 -31.99
N GLN A 3 -3.75 23.65 -31.88
CA GLN A 3 -4.45 23.59 -30.61
C GLN A 3 -3.74 22.55 -29.75
N GLU A 4 -2.85 23.03 -28.88
CA GLU A 4 -2.29 22.24 -27.79
C GLU A 4 -3.41 21.98 -26.78
N VAL A 5 -4.11 20.86 -26.97
CA VAL A 5 -5.15 20.41 -26.04
C VAL A 5 -4.44 19.94 -24.78
N HIS A 6 -4.30 20.86 -23.82
CA HIS A 6 -3.99 20.51 -22.43
C HIS A 6 -5.21 19.78 -21.84
N HIS A 7 -5.38 18.50 -22.17
CA HIS A 7 -6.30 17.64 -21.43
C HIS A 7 -5.64 17.32 -20.09
N GLY A 8 -6.03 18.06 -19.05
CA GLY A 8 -5.89 17.56 -17.68
C GLY A 8 -6.67 16.24 -17.54
N PRO A 9 -6.27 15.36 -16.61
CA PRO A 9 -6.91 14.06 -16.47
C PRO A 9 -8.42 14.24 -16.28
N SER A 10 -9.19 13.53 -17.10
CA SER A 10 -10.64 13.52 -17.05
C SER A 10 -11.10 13.00 -15.68
N THR A 11 -12.31 13.37 -15.25
CA THR A 11 -12.89 12.91 -13.98
C THR A 11 -12.95 11.38 -13.86
N GLN A 12 -13.08 10.66 -14.99
CA GLN A 12 -12.97 9.19 -15.04
C GLN A 12 -11.55 8.69 -14.75
N GLU A 13 -10.54 9.30 -15.36
CA GLU A 13 -9.12 8.94 -15.15
C GLU A 13 -8.71 9.17 -13.69
N LEU A 14 -9.16 10.26 -13.08
CA LEU A 14 -8.95 10.54 -11.66
C LEU A 14 -9.57 9.48 -10.74
N ARG A 15 -10.76 8.96 -11.09
CA ARG A 15 -11.40 7.88 -10.33
C ARG A 15 -10.65 6.57 -10.50
N GLN A 16 -10.20 6.28 -11.71
CA GLN A 16 -9.44 5.07 -12.00
C GLN A 16 -8.10 5.07 -11.25
N GLN A 17 -7.34 6.17 -11.31
CA GLN A 17 -6.09 6.30 -10.55
C GLN A 17 -6.29 6.17 -9.03
N ARG A 18 -7.39 6.69 -8.49
CA ARG A 18 -7.72 6.50 -7.07
C ARG A 18 -8.01 5.03 -6.77
N ALA A 19 -8.80 4.36 -7.60
CA ALA A 19 -9.10 2.95 -7.45
C ALA A 19 -7.84 2.07 -7.56
N GLU A 20 -6.94 2.37 -8.49
CA GLU A 20 -5.65 1.70 -8.65
C GLU A 20 -4.79 1.86 -7.39
N LYS A 21 -4.60 3.09 -6.89
CA LYS A 21 -3.86 3.35 -5.64
C LYS A 21 -4.43 2.58 -4.45
N LEU A 22 -5.75 2.53 -4.32
CA LEU A 22 -6.42 1.77 -3.26
C LEU A 22 -6.24 0.26 -3.42
N HIS A 23 -6.32 -0.24 -4.65
CA HIS A 23 -6.14 -1.65 -4.98
C HIS A 23 -4.69 -2.10 -4.71
N ASP A 24 -3.70 -1.33 -5.15
CA ASP A 24 -2.28 -1.60 -4.89
C ASP A 24 -2.00 -1.62 -3.39
N ALA A 25 -2.52 -0.65 -2.64
CA ALA A 25 -2.35 -0.60 -1.19
C ALA A 25 -2.97 -1.82 -0.49
N ASP A 26 -4.16 -2.25 -0.91
CA ASP A 26 -4.79 -3.47 -0.39
C ASP A 26 -3.99 -4.73 -0.75
N ALA A 27 -3.49 -4.82 -1.99
CA ALA A 27 -2.65 -5.93 -2.44
C ALA A 27 -1.37 -6.05 -1.60
N VAL A 28 -0.68 -4.94 -1.33
CA VAL A 28 0.49 -4.89 -0.43
C VAL A 28 0.10 -5.37 0.98
N CYS A 29 -1.05 -4.94 1.50
CA CYS A 29 -1.55 -5.37 2.81
C CYS A 29 -1.83 -6.88 2.85
N ALA A 30 -2.41 -7.44 1.78
CA ALA A 30 -2.67 -8.87 1.66
C ALA A 30 -1.38 -9.70 1.58
N VAL A 31 -0.38 -9.23 0.83
CA VAL A 31 0.96 -9.86 0.77
C VAL A 31 1.61 -9.81 2.15
N ALA A 32 1.64 -8.64 2.79
CA ALA A 32 2.21 -8.47 4.13
C ALA A 32 1.57 -9.40 5.16
N ALA A 33 0.24 -9.55 5.12
CA ALA A 33 -0.50 -10.44 6.02
C ALA A 33 -0.09 -11.90 5.82
N ARG A 34 0.04 -12.35 4.56
CA ARG A 34 0.54 -13.69 4.24
C ARG A 34 1.97 -13.89 4.73
N THR A 35 2.84 -12.89 4.52
CA THR A 35 4.24 -12.94 4.95
C THR A 35 4.37 -13.04 6.46
N VAL A 36 3.63 -12.24 7.24
CA VAL A 36 3.60 -12.33 8.71
C VAL A 36 3.09 -13.69 9.18
N ALA A 37 2.05 -14.22 8.54
CA ALA A 37 1.53 -15.55 8.86
C ALA A 37 2.54 -16.67 8.55
N ALA A 38 3.28 -16.54 7.44
CA ALA A 38 4.29 -17.51 7.02
C ALA A 38 5.56 -17.49 7.90
N LEU A 39 5.95 -16.31 8.39
CA LEU A 39 7.18 -16.15 9.18
C LEU A 39 6.98 -16.33 10.68
N GLY A 40 5.74 -16.20 11.16
CA GLY A 40 5.37 -16.52 12.54
C GLY A 40 6.29 -15.88 13.58
N ASP A 41 7.12 -16.72 14.22
CA ASP A 41 8.06 -16.36 15.29
C ASP A 41 9.40 -15.82 14.76
N THR A 42 9.78 -16.14 13.52
CA THR A 42 11.05 -15.74 12.89
C THR A 42 11.16 -14.23 12.67
N LEU A 43 10.03 -13.54 12.54
CA LEU A 43 9.99 -12.09 12.32
C LEU A 43 10.42 -11.30 13.56
N GLY A 44 10.36 -11.91 14.76
CA GLY A 44 10.52 -11.22 16.03
C GLY A 44 9.31 -10.36 16.39
N THR A 45 9.00 -10.27 17.68
CA THR A 45 7.81 -9.59 18.20
C THR A 45 7.75 -8.11 17.84
N GLU A 46 8.90 -7.43 17.77
CA GLU A 46 8.98 -6.02 17.41
C GLU A 46 8.51 -5.76 15.97
N TYR A 47 9.15 -6.38 14.98
CA TYR A 47 8.78 -6.22 13.57
C TYR A 47 7.37 -6.75 13.30
N ARG A 48 6.97 -7.86 13.91
CA ARG A 48 5.60 -8.36 13.82
C ARG A 48 4.58 -7.33 14.31
N THR A 49 4.88 -6.60 15.38
CA THR A 49 4.00 -5.54 15.88
C THR A 49 3.98 -4.35 14.92
N ARG A 50 5.14 -3.92 14.43
CA ARG A 50 5.27 -2.81 13.46
C ARG A 50 4.54 -3.08 12.15
N VAL A 51 4.73 -4.27 11.56
CA VAL A 51 4.05 -4.68 10.33
C VAL A 51 2.53 -4.74 10.54
N GLN A 52 2.05 -5.31 11.66
CA GLN A 52 0.62 -5.33 11.96
C GLN A 52 0.01 -3.94 12.20
N ALA A 53 0.76 -3.01 12.78
CA ALA A 53 0.33 -1.62 12.94
C ALA A 53 0.23 -0.95 11.57
N ALA A 54 1.27 -1.06 10.73
CA ALA A 54 1.27 -0.50 9.38
C ALA A 54 0.14 -1.08 8.49
N MET A 55 -0.10 -2.40 8.53
CA MET A 55 -1.22 -3.04 7.83
C MET A 55 -2.60 -2.48 8.26
N ARG A 56 -2.78 -2.21 9.57
CA ARG A 56 -4.01 -1.60 10.07
C ARG A 56 -4.21 -0.19 9.55
N GLU A 57 -3.14 0.60 9.48
CA GLU A 57 -3.21 1.95 8.91
C GLU A 57 -3.56 1.93 7.41
N VAL A 58 -2.93 1.04 6.63
CA VAL A 58 -3.26 0.84 5.21
C VAL A 58 -4.73 0.48 5.05
N ARG A 59 -5.20 -0.53 5.78
CA ARG A 59 -6.60 -1.00 5.69
C ARG A 59 -7.59 0.09 6.11
N THR A 60 -7.23 0.94 7.06
CA THR A 60 -8.05 2.07 7.48
C THR A 60 -8.15 3.11 6.37
N ALA A 61 -7.02 3.47 5.74
CA ALA A 61 -7.01 4.40 4.62
C ALA A 61 -7.79 3.85 3.41
N VAL A 62 -7.67 2.55 3.12
CA VAL A 62 -8.45 1.88 2.07
C VAL A 62 -9.95 1.93 2.38
N LYS A 63 -10.36 1.64 3.62
CA LYS A 63 -11.77 1.74 4.05
C LYS A 63 -12.32 3.16 4.01
N CYS A 64 -11.49 4.16 4.21
CA CYS A 64 -11.85 5.58 4.08
C CYS A 64 -11.79 6.08 2.63
N GLU A 65 -11.49 5.21 1.66
CA GLU A 65 -11.31 5.56 0.24
C GLU A 65 -10.26 6.66 0.01
N ASP A 66 -9.33 6.81 0.96
CA ASP A 66 -8.28 7.80 0.94
C ASP A 66 -7.07 7.24 0.19
N ALA A 67 -7.11 7.35 -1.14
CA ALA A 67 -6.13 6.79 -2.05
C ALA A 67 -4.69 7.28 -1.79
N GLU A 68 -4.52 8.54 -1.40
CA GLU A 68 -3.18 9.09 -1.17
C GLU A 68 -2.62 8.58 0.16
N ARG A 69 -3.44 8.58 1.22
CA ARG A 69 -3.05 8.02 2.51
C ARG A 69 -2.80 6.52 2.41
N ALA A 70 -3.62 5.80 1.64
CA ALA A 70 -3.45 4.35 1.43
C ALA A 70 -2.10 4.06 0.76
N ARG A 71 -1.74 4.81 -0.28
CA ARG A 71 -0.43 4.71 -0.94
C ARG A 71 0.71 4.98 0.04
N GLN A 72 0.66 6.11 0.75
CA GLN A 72 1.71 6.48 1.71
C GLN A 72 1.90 5.41 2.80
N ARG A 73 0.81 4.87 3.35
CA ARG A 73 0.88 3.81 4.36
C ARG A 73 1.37 2.50 3.77
N ALA A 74 1.07 2.21 2.50
CA ALA A 74 1.59 1.03 1.82
C ALA A 74 3.10 1.14 1.60
N GLU A 75 3.63 2.32 1.24
CA GLU A 75 5.07 2.58 1.14
C GLU A 75 5.80 2.40 2.48
N VAL A 76 5.20 2.89 3.57
CA VAL A 76 5.69 2.65 4.93
C VAL A 76 5.69 1.16 5.26
N LEU A 77 4.61 0.45 4.95
CA LEU A 77 4.52 -1.00 5.16
C LEU A 77 5.60 -1.76 4.39
N VAL A 78 5.85 -1.40 3.13
CA VAL A 78 6.95 -1.98 2.32
C VAL A 78 8.30 -1.71 2.96
N THR A 79 8.52 -0.51 3.50
CA THR A 79 9.75 -0.16 4.21
C THR A 79 9.94 -1.03 5.44
N VAL A 80 8.92 -1.18 6.30
CA VAL A 80 8.99 -2.03 7.49
C VAL A 80 9.24 -3.50 7.12
N LEU A 81 8.62 -3.99 6.04
CA LEU A 81 8.87 -5.34 5.53
C LEU A 81 10.32 -5.50 5.06
N ARG A 82 10.90 -4.50 4.39
CA ARG A 82 12.32 -4.50 3.99
C ARG A 82 13.26 -4.52 5.20
N GLU A 83 13.02 -3.67 6.19
CA GLU A 83 13.80 -3.64 7.43
C GLU A 83 13.76 -4.97 8.18
N ALA A 84 12.62 -5.66 8.13
CA ALA A 84 12.44 -6.99 8.69
C ALA A 84 13.07 -8.13 7.85
N GLY A 85 13.76 -7.81 6.75
CA GLY A 85 14.40 -8.78 5.85
C GLY A 85 13.47 -9.44 4.83
N LEU A 86 12.24 -8.94 4.68
CA LEU A 86 11.16 -9.53 3.88
C LEU A 86 10.96 -8.85 2.53
N GLY A 87 11.77 -7.85 2.24
CA GLY A 87 11.65 -6.95 1.09
C GLY A 87 11.89 -7.57 -0.29
N GLN A 88 11.87 -8.89 -0.41
CA GLN A 88 12.16 -9.63 -1.63
C GLN A 88 10.91 -10.39 -2.09
N VAL A 89 9.86 -9.65 -2.47
CA VAL A 89 8.85 -10.23 -3.36
C VAL A 89 9.32 -9.88 -4.77
N ARG A 90 10.12 -10.79 -5.35
CA ARG A 90 10.49 -10.77 -6.76
C ARG A 90 9.31 -11.26 -7.59
#